data_AF-A0A1S9M5Y5-F1
#
_entry.id   AF-A0A1S9M5Y5-F1
#
_cell.length_a   1.000
_cell.length_b   1.000
_cell.length_c   1.000
_cell.angle_alpha   90.00
_cell.angle_beta   90.00
_cell.angle_gamma   90.00
#
_symmetry.space_group_name_H-M   'P 1'
#
loop_
_entity.id
_entity.type
_entity.pdbx_description
1 polymer ?
#
loop_
_entity_poly.entity_id
_entity_poly.type
_entity_poly.pdbx_seq_one_letter_code
_entity_poly.pdbx_strand_id
1 'polypeptide(L)'
;MQENSSGVDSKVLRQIVDEHQIRQVLLNYCQGVDRKNWKQVLACYHDDAVDSHGAFKGSPDRLVKWMQGTHKNVEFSMHTLTNTTVTFFDDGRRARSESYVVCYKSMSSAEGDAFLPAGEEGPVRRTVASRFIDVLENRGSGWRIARRDVLLEFARREANELHLAFGPGATVSRRDENDLLYRPVD
;
A
#
# COMPACT_ATOMS: atom_id res chain seq x y z
N MET A 1 6.63 -29.54 -43.74
CA MET A 1 6.81 -29.64 -42.29
C MET A 1 6.57 -28.24 -41.74
N GLN A 2 5.42 -28.00 -41.12
CA GLN A 2 5.14 -26.73 -40.44
C GLN A 2 5.92 -26.75 -39.13
N GLU A 3 6.87 -25.83 -38.98
CA GLU A 3 7.56 -25.63 -37.71
C GLU A 3 6.54 -25.15 -36.67
N ASN A 4 6.45 -25.92 -35.58
CA ASN A 4 5.68 -25.59 -34.39
C ASN A 4 6.21 -24.27 -33.80
N SER A 5 5.50 -23.14 -34.00
CA SER A 5 5.78 -21.91 -33.25
C SER A 5 5.16 -21.99 -31.84
N SER A 6 5.56 -22.99 -31.05
CA SER A 6 5.07 -23.20 -29.68
C SER A 6 5.79 -22.33 -28.64
N GLY A 7 6.51 -21.28 -29.07
CA GLY A 7 7.15 -20.32 -28.17
C GLY A 7 6.18 -19.25 -27.71
N VAL A 8 6.15 -18.96 -26.41
CA VAL A 8 5.44 -17.78 -25.87
C VAL A 8 6.04 -16.52 -26.50
N ASP A 9 5.19 -15.63 -27.03
CA ASP A 9 5.62 -14.34 -27.57
C ASP A 9 6.43 -13.58 -26.50
N SER A 10 7.66 -13.21 -26.85
CA SER A 10 8.58 -12.46 -26.01
C SER A 10 7.97 -11.17 -25.44
N LYS A 11 7.05 -10.53 -26.18
CA LYS A 11 6.32 -9.35 -25.73
C LYS A 11 5.33 -9.70 -24.62
N VAL A 12 4.57 -10.78 -24.81
CA VAL A 12 3.61 -11.28 -23.81
C VAL A 12 4.34 -11.70 -22.54
N LEU A 13 5.45 -12.44 -22.67
CA LEU A 13 6.25 -12.83 -21.51
C LEU A 13 6.77 -11.62 -20.73
N ARG A 14 7.24 -10.59 -21.43
CA ARG A 14 7.69 -9.34 -20.81
C ARG A 14 6.58 -8.64 -20.06
N GLN A 15 5.38 -8.55 -20.64
CA GLN A 15 4.22 -7.94 -19.99
C GLN A 15 3.79 -8.69 -18.72
N ILE A 16 3.87 -10.03 -18.70
CA ILE A 16 3.58 -10.83 -17.51
C ILE A 16 4.60 -10.53 -16.39
N VAL A 17 5.89 -10.45 -16.74
CA VAL A 17 6.95 -10.11 -15.79
C VAL A 17 6.78 -8.68 -15.27
N ASP A 18 6.50 -7.73 -16.16
CA ASP A 18 6.27 -6.33 -15.81
C ASP A 18 5.03 -6.16 -14.92
N GLU A 19 3.94 -6.87 -15.21
CA GLU A 19 2.74 -6.87 -14.38
C GLU A 19 3.07 -7.41 -12.98
N HIS A 20 3.80 -8.52 -12.88
CA HIS A 20 4.24 -9.05 -11.60
C HIS A 20 5.06 -8.02 -10.82
N GLN A 21 6.03 -7.36 -11.46
CA GLN A 21 6.84 -6.31 -10.83
C GLN A 21 6.00 -5.13 -10.34
N ILE A 22 5.04 -4.67 -11.15
CA ILE A 22 4.10 -3.61 -10.76
C ILE A 22 3.31 -4.03 -9.52
N ARG A 23 2.73 -5.25 -9.51
CA ARG A 23 1.98 -5.76 -8.36
C ARG A 23 2.86 -5.85 -7.11
N GLN A 24 4.12 -6.24 -7.25
CA GLN A 24 5.07 -6.23 -6.13
C GLN A 24 5.33 -4.82 -5.60
N VAL A 25 5.44 -3.79 -6.45
CA VAL A 25 5.56 -2.40 -6.00
C VAL A 25 4.35 -1.99 -5.15
N LEU A 26 3.14 -2.31 -5.60
CA LEU A 26 1.91 -1.98 -4.88
C LEU A 26 1.80 -2.70 -3.53
N LEU A 27 2.15 -3.99 -3.50
CA LEU A 27 2.18 -4.79 -2.27
C LEU A 27 3.25 -4.30 -1.29
N ASN A 28 4.45 -3.97 -1.79
CA ASN A 28 5.55 -3.44 -0.99
C ASN A 28 5.21 -2.10 -0.36
N TYR A 29 4.48 -1.23 -1.08
CA TYR A 29 3.98 0.02 -0.50
C TYR A 29 3.07 -0.26 0.70
N CYS A 30 2.05 -1.10 0.52
CA CYS A 30 1.10 -1.47 1.58
C CYS A 30 1.80 -2.09 2.80
N GLN A 31 2.67 -3.07 2.54
CA GLN A 31 3.49 -3.70 3.57
C GLN A 31 4.37 -2.69 4.32
N GLY A 32 5.01 -1.77 3.59
CA GLY A 32 5.85 -0.73 4.16
C GLY A 32 5.07 0.19 5.10
N VAL A 33 3.88 0.64 4.69
CA VAL A 33 2.98 1.44 5.54
C VAL A 33 2.55 0.66 6.78
N ASP A 34 2.14 -0.59 6.60
CA ASP A 34 1.66 -1.45 7.69
C ASP A 34 2.76 -1.70 8.72
N ARG A 35 4.03 -1.78 8.31
CA ARG A 35 5.18 -1.99 9.20
C ARG A 35 5.97 -0.72 9.53
N LYS A 36 5.45 0.46 9.19
CA LYS A 36 6.16 1.75 9.34
C LYS A 36 7.58 1.74 8.74
N ASN A 37 7.82 0.90 7.73
CA ASN A 37 9.09 0.85 7.01
C ASN A 37 9.07 1.92 5.91
N TRP A 38 9.39 3.15 6.32
CA TRP A 38 9.33 4.32 5.45
C TRP A 38 10.34 4.27 4.30
N LYS A 39 11.48 3.60 4.48
CA LYS A 39 12.46 3.40 3.40
C LYS A 39 11.87 2.51 2.30
N GLN A 40 11.17 1.43 2.67
CA GLN A 40 10.46 0.57 1.73
C GLN A 40 9.35 1.33 1.00
N VAL A 41 8.61 2.19 1.72
CA VAL A 41 7.60 3.06 1.10
C VAL A 41 8.23 3.97 0.04
N LEU A 42 9.30 4.70 0.37
CA LEU A 42 9.97 5.59 -0.58
C LEU A 42 10.50 4.85 -1.81
N ALA A 43 11.06 3.66 -1.63
CA ALA A 43 11.59 2.84 -2.72
C ALA A 43 10.53 2.43 -3.77
N CYS A 44 9.24 2.51 -3.43
CA CYS A 44 8.14 2.23 -4.36
C CYS A 44 7.86 3.38 -5.34
N TYR A 45 8.41 4.57 -5.11
CA TYR A 45 8.17 5.77 -5.92
C TYR A 45 9.41 6.18 -6.73
N HIS A 46 9.17 6.92 -7.82
CA HIS A 46 10.20 7.78 -8.39
C HIS A 46 10.34 9.05 -7.54
N ASP A 47 11.54 9.65 -7.53
CA ASP A 47 11.84 10.83 -6.70
C ASP A 47 10.97 12.06 -7.06
N ASP A 48 10.58 12.17 -8.32
CA ASP A 48 9.71 13.22 -8.87
C ASP A 48 8.21 12.86 -8.83
N ALA A 49 7.84 11.75 -8.17
CA ALA A 49 6.47 11.30 -8.15
C ALA A 49 5.53 12.26 -7.41
N VAL A 50 4.23 12.14 -7.70
CA VAL A 50 3.17 12.88 -7.00
C VAL A 50 2.15 11.91 -6.42
N ASP A 51 1.88 12.03 -5.13
CA ASP A 51 0.83 11.29 -4.44
C ASP A 51 -0.27 12.24 -3.99
N SER A 52 -1.52 11.85 -4.26
CA SER A 52 -2.73 12.52 -3.80
C SER A 52 -3.53 11.55 -2.93
N HIS A 53 -3.51 11.79 -1.62
CA HIS A 53 -4.01 10.90 -0.57
C HIS A 53 -5.12 11.58 0.26
N GLY A 54 -6.19 12.02 -0.41
CA GLY A 54 -7.25 12.80 0.22
C GLY A 54 -6.76 14.15 0.73
N ALA A 55 -6.59 14.29 2.05
CA ALA A 55 -6.10 15.52 2.70
C ALA A 55 -4.63 15.85 2.41
N PHE A 56 -3.87 14.89 1.85
CA PHE A 56 -2.48 15.07 1.47
C PHE A 56 -2.31 15.17 -0.06
N LYS A 57 -1.44 16.07 -0.51
CA LYS A 57 -0.89 16.06 -1.87
C LYS A 57 0.56 16.54 -1.90
N GLY A 58 1.45 15.78 -2.53
CA GLY A 58 2.87 16.14 -2.60
C GLY A 58 3.80 15.04 -3.08
N SER A 59 5.10 15.25 -2.86
CA SER A 59 6.16 14.30 -3.17
C SER A 59 6.18 13.11 -2.18
N PRO A 60 6.85 11.99 -2.51
CA PRO A 60 6.98 10.83 -1.63
C PRO A 60 7.59 11.16 -0.27
N ASP A 61 8.60 12.03 -0.22
CA ASP A 61 9.21 12.46 1.05
C ASP A 61 8.23 13.21 1.95
N ARG A 62 7.42 14.10 1.36
CA ARG A 62 6.37 14.82 2.09
C ARG A 62 5.27 13.86 2.54
N LEU A 63 4.93 12.86 1.73
CA LEU A 63 3.95 11.83 2.07
C LEU A 63 4.43 11.03 3.27
N VAL A 64 5.68 10.55 3.25
CA VAL A 64 6.27 9.80 4.36
C VAL A 64 6.33 10.63 5.63
N LYS A 65 6.75 11.90 5.55
CA LYS A 65 6.75 12.79 6.72
C LYS A 65 5.35 12.97 7.29
N TRP A 66 4.34 13.09 6.43
CA TRP A 66 2.94 13.19 6.85
C TRP A 66 2.45 11.87 7.48
N MET A 67 2.73 10.72 6.87
CA MET A 67 2.38 9.38 7.39
C MET A 67 3.06 9.08 8.72
N GLN A 68 4.30 9.51 8.93
CA GLN A 68 4.99 9.40 10.22
C GLN A 68 4.21 10.10 11.34
N GLY A 69 3.56 11.23 11.03
CA GLY A 69 2.68 11.94 11.96
C GLY A 69 1.37 11.20 12.21
N THR A 70 0.65 10.84 11.14
CA THR A 70 -0.67 10.19 11.24
C THR A 70 -0.61 8.74 11.73
N HIS A 71 0.56 8.10 11.68
CA HIS A 71 0.78 6.75 12.21
C HIS A 71 1.37 6.71 13.63
N LYS A 72 1.53 7.86 14.31
CA LYS A 72 2.06 7.90 15.71
C LYS A 72 1.24 7.06 16.67
N ASN A 73 -0.09 7.20 16.62
CA ASN A 73 -1.02 6.53 17.53
C ASN A 73 -1.59 5.22 16.94
N VAL A 74 -1.10 4.79 15.77
CA VAL A 74 -1.61 3.59 15.09
C VAL A 74 -0.92 2.34 15.63
N GLU A 75 -1.68 1.50 16.32
CA GLU A 75 -1.22 0.24 16.91
C GLU A 75 -1.27 -0.90 15.89
N PHE A 76 -2.32 -0.92 15.06
CA PHE A 76 -2.54 -1.93 14.01
C PHE A 76 -2.91 -1.25 12.70
N SER A 77 -2.34 -1.74 11.60
CA SER A 77 -2.67 -1.35 10.23
C SER A 77 -2.51 -2.57 9.33
N MET A 78 -3.50 -2.84 8.51
CA MET A 78 -3.44 -3.90 7.50
C MET A 78 -4.16 -3.44 6.24
N HIS A 79 -3.44 -3.41 5.12
CA HIS A 79 -3.99 -3.15 3.80
C HIS A 79 -4.18 -4.46 3.04
N THR A 80 -5.42 -4.73 2.64
CA THR A 80 -5.76 -5.81 1.73
C THR A 80 -5.90 -5.24 0.33
N LEU A 81 -4.98 -5.61 -0.56
CA LEU A 81 -4.99 -5.20 -1.97
C LEU A 81 -5.61 -6.31 -2.81
N THR A 82 -6.67 -6.02 -3.56
CA THR A 82 -7.35 -6.98 -4.44
C THR A 82 -7.70 -6.36 -5.79
N ASN A 83 -8.18 -7.20 -6.72
CA ASN A 83 -8.74 -6.77 -8.00
C ASN A 83 -7.83 -5.80 -8.76
N THR A 84 -6.51 -6.04 -8.71
CA THR A 84 -5.55 -5.18 -9.41
C THR A 84 -5.57 -5.45 -10.90
N THR A 85 -5.81 -4.41 -11.68
CA THR A 85 -5.68 -4.42 -13.14
C THR A 85 -4.46 -3.61 -13.55
N VAL A 86 -3.81 -3.99 -14.65
CA VAL A 86 -2.67 -3.27 -15.22
C VAL A 86 -2.86 -3.14 -16.72
N THR A 87 -2.80 -1.91 -17.23
CA THR A 87 -2.86 -1.61 -18.65
C THR A 87 -1.56 -0.90 -19.06
N PHE A 88 -0.81 -1.54 -19.94
CA PHE A 88 0.42 -0.97 -20.50
C PHE A 88 0.12 0.07 -21.58
N PHE A 89 0.92 1.13 -21.62
CA PHE A 89 0.94 2.06 -22.74
C PHE A 89 1.79 1.50 -23.88
N ASP A 90 1.66 2.07 -25.08
CA ASP A 90 2.31 1.57 -26.30
C ASP A 90 3.86 1.56 -26.25
N ASP A 91 4.46 2.43 -25.41
CA ASP A 91 5.91 2.48 -25.22
C ASP A 91 6.48 1.31 -24.40
N GLY A 92 5.62 0.51 -23.77
CA GLY A 92 6.03 -0.64 -22.94
C GLY A 92 6.85 -0.26 -21.70
N ARG A 93 6.90 1.02 -21.33
CA ARG A 93 7.64 1.55 -20.17
C ARG A 93 6.75 2.29 -19.20
N ARG A 94 5.50 2.55 -19.56
CA ARG A 94 4.48 3.10 -18.70
C ARG A 94 3.32 2.12 -18.56
N ALA A 95 2.67 2.16 -17.41
CA ALA A 95 1.47 1.40 -17.14
C ALA A 95 0.53 2.21 -16.25
N ARG A 96 -0.77 1.96 -16.42
CA ARG A 96 -1.80 2.40 -15.48
C ARG A 96 -2.28 1.18 -14.71
N SER A 97 -2.44 1.32 -13.40
CA SER A 97 -3.11 0.29 -12.61
C SER A 97 -4.25 0.86 -11.77
N GLU A 98 -5.26 0.04 -11.58
CA GLU A 98 -6.27 0.22 -10.53
C GLU A 98 -6.10 -0.92 -9.53
N SER A 99 -6.18 -0.64 -8.24
CA SER A 99 -6.25 -1.65 -7.19
C SER A 99 -7.32 -1.29 -6.18
N TYR A 100 -8.11 -2.28 -5.77
CA TYR A 100 -9.07 -2.15 -4.68
C TYR A 100 -8.33 -2.38 -3.37
N VAL A 101 -8.54 -1.49 -2.41
CA VAL A 101 -7.79 -1.51 -1.16
C VAL A 101 -8.74 -1.34 0.01
N VAL A 102 -8.70 -2.30 0.93
CA VAL A 102 -9.37 -2.20 2.23
C VAL A 102 -8.30 -2.08 3.30
N CYS A 103 -8.29 -0.97 4.02
CA CYS A 103 -7.42 -0.75 5.18
C CYS A 103 -8.21 -0.96 6.47
N TYR A 104 -7.71 -1.85 7.32
CA TYR A 104 -8.13 -2.00 8.71
C TYR A 104 -7.12 -1.30 9.60
N LYS A 105 -7.60 -0.46 10.53
CA LYS A 105 -6.72 0.34 11.38
C LYS A 105 -7.26 0.39 12.81
N SER A 106 -6.39 0.17 13.80
CA SER A 106 -6.64 0.43 15.22
C SER A 106 -5.66 1.48 15.72
N MET A 107 -6.17 2.45 16.45
CA MET A 107 -5.43 3.57 17.02
C MET A 107 -5.71 3.64 18.51
N SER A 108 -4.69 3.95 19.31
CA SER A 108 -4.84 4.19 20.75
C SER A 108 -5.59 5.50 21.06
N SER A 109 -5.57 6.45 20.11
CA SER A 109 -6.24 7.74 20.17
C SER A 109 -6.56 8.25 18.77
N ALA A 110 -7.67 8.99 18.63
CA ALA A 110 -8.01 9.73 17.42
C ALA A 110 -7.20 11.03 17.25
N GLU A 111 -6.48 11.45 18.29
CA GLU A 111 -5.73 12.71 18.30
C GLU A 111 -4.71 12.76 17.15
N GLY A 112 -4.79 13.82 16.35
CA GLY A 112 -3.92 14.03 15.19
C GLY A 112 -4.26 13.22 13.95
N ASP A 113 -5.36 12.47 13.94
CA ASP A 113 -5.82 11.78 12.73
C ASP A 113 -6.49 12.76 11.76
N ALA A 114 -6.00 12.79 10.52
CA ALA A 114 -6.45 13.74 9.51
C ALA A 114 -7.84 13.42 8.90
N PHE A 115 -8.42 12.26 9.23
CA PHE A 115 -9.67 11.76 8.64
C PHE A 115 -10.79 11.62 9.67
N LEU A 116 -10.55 11.94 10.94
CA LEU A 116 -11.55 11.87 12.00
C LEU A 116 -11.87 13.26 12.56
N PRO A 117 -13.10 13.48 13.05
CA PRO A 117 -13.45 14.69 13.78
C PRO A 117 -12.57 14.85 15.03
N ALA A 118 -12.22 16.10 15.36
CA ALA A 118 -11.51 16.41 16.59
C ALA A 118 -12.40 16.13 17.84
N GLY A 119 -11.76 15.81 18.96
CA GLY A 119 -12.42 15.70 20.27
C GLY A 119 -12.87 14.29 20.67
N GLU A 120 -12.48 13.26 19.92
CA GLU A 120 -12.66 11.88 20.39
C GLU A 120 -11.56 11.46 21.36
N GLU A 121 -11.97 10.97 22.52
CA GLU A 121 -11.09 10.37 23.53
C GLU A 121 -11.11 8.84 23.42
N GLY A 122 -9.94 8.21 23.50
CA GLY A 122 -9.79 6.76 23.54
C GLY A 122 -9.55 6.09 22.18
N PRO A 123 -9.51 4.74 22.17
CA PRO A 123 -9.10 4.00 20.99
C PRO A 123 -10.12 4.12 19.86
N VAL A 124 -9.64 4.14 18.63
CA VAL A 124 -10.48 4.18 17.43
C VAL A 124 -10.10 3.06 16.49
N ARG A 125 -11.12 2.32 16.06
CA ARG A 125 -11.02 1.26 15.07
C ARG A 125 -11.82 1.65 13.84
N ARG A 126 -11.23 1.46 12.66
CA ARG A 126 -11.91 1.76 11.40
C ARG A 126 -11.49 0.83 10.28
N THR A 127 -12.44 0.68 9.36
CA THR A 127 -12.24 0.11 8.04
C THR A 127 -12.39 1.22 7.01
N VAL A 128 -11.44 1.34 6.08
CA VAL A 128 -11.50 2.29 4.96
C VAL A 128 -11.38 1.52 3.65
N ALA A 129 -12.40 1.62 2.80
CA ALA A 129 -12.35 1.13 1.44
C ALA A 129 -11.93 2.25 0.50
N SER A 130 -11.02 1.93 -0.41
CA SER A 130 -10.45 2.87 -1.35
C SER A 130 -10.02 2.17 -2.64
N ARG A 131 -9.70 2.96 -3.66
CA ARG A 131 -8.97 2.53 -4.84
C ARG A 131 -7.69 3.31 -5.01
N PHE A 132 -6.62 2.61 -5.37
CA PHE A 132 -5.38 3.23 -5.83
C PHE A 132 -5.42 3.28 -7.35
N ILE A 133 -5.34 4.49 -7.90
CA ILE A 133 -5.18 4.73 -9.33
C ILE A 133 -3.76 5.22 -9.56
N ASP A 134 -2.94 4.36 -10.16
CA ASP A 134 -1.51 4.59 -10.29
C ASP A 134 -1.10 4.76 -11.75
N VAL A 135 -0.12 5.64 -11.97
CA VAL A 135 0.75 5.63 -13.14
C VAL A 135 2.11 5.15 -12.68
N LEU A 136 2.56 4.04 -13.25
CA LEU A 136 3.87 3.47 -13.00
C LEU A 136 4.75 3.61 -14.24
N GLU A 137 6.05 3.76 -14.00
CA GLU A 137 7.05 3.85 -15.06
C GLU A 137 8.24 2.96 -14.75
N ASN A 138 8.77 2.30 -15.79
CA ASN A 138 10.07 1.66 -15.76
C ASN A 138 11.10 2.56 -16.48
N ARG A 139 11.94 3.21 -15.69
CA ARG A 139 12.99 4.13 -16.17
C ARG A 139 14.36 3.45 -16.32
N GLY A 140 14.39 2.12 -16.38
CA GLY A 140 15.61 1.29 -16.49
C GLY A 140 16.06 0.68 -15.16
N SER A 141 15.54 1.16 -14.02
CA SER A 141 15.82 0.63 -12.68
C SER A 141 14.66 -0.16 -12.08
N GLY A 142 13.75 -0.65 -12.94
CA GLY A 142 12.50 -1.32 -12.55
C GLY A 142 11.30 -0.37 -12.47
N TRP A 143 10.12 -0.96 -12.31
CA TRP A 143 8.85 -0.23 -12.17
C TRP A 143 8.77 0.47 -10.81
N ARG A 144 8.32 1.73 -10.82
CA ARG A 144 7.95 2.49 -9.62
C ARG A 144 6.79 3.43 -9.92
N ILE A 145 6.12 3.89 -8.87
CA ILE A 145 5.00 4.82 -8.94
C ILE A 145 5.53 6.20 -9.33
N ALA A 146 5.05 6.75 -10.45
CA ALA A 146 5.28 8.15 -10.83
C ALA A 146 4.11 9.04 -10.41
N ARG A 147 2.89 8.49 -10.32
CA ARG A 147 1.74 9.19 -9.78
C ARG A 147 0.79 8.22 -9.10
N ARG A 148 0.22 8.64 -7.98
CA ARG A 148 -0.88 7.95 -7.29
C ARG A 148 -2.00 8.92 -6.97
N ASP A 149 -3.22 8.51 -7.29
CA ASP A 149 -4.44 9.12 -6.78
C ASP A 149 -5.19 8.06 -5.93
N VAL A 150 -5.39 8.35 -4.65
CA VAL A 150 -6.18 7.50 -3.74
C VAL A 150 -7.61 8.02 -3.68
N LEU A 151 -8.53 7.18 -4.15
CA LEU A 151 -9.96 7.46 -4.16
C LEU A 151 -10.58 6.74 -2.96
N LEU A 152 -11.13 7.51 -2.02
CA LEU A 152 -11.84 6.96 -0.87
C LEU A 152 -13.28 6.61 -1.29
N GLU A 153 -13.69 5.36 -1.08
CA GLU A 153 -15.05 4.89 -1.39
C GLU A 153 -15.95 5.07 -0.17
N PHE A 154 -15.52 4.52 0.98
CA PHE A 154 -16.18 4.73 2.26
C PHE A 154 -15.22 4.52 3.43
N ALA A 155 -15.57 5.11 4.56
CA ALA A 155 -14.98 4.79 5.85
C ALA A 155 -16.08 4.33 6.80
N ARG A 156 -15.78 3.32 7.60
CA ARG A 156 -16.66 2.79 8.64
C ARG A 156 -15.90 2.73 9.95
N ARG A 157 -16.45 3.38 10.98
CA ARG A 157 -15.98 3.22 12.35
C ARG A 157 -16.53 1.92 12.94
N GLU A 158 -15.71 1.25 13.73
CA GLU A 158 -16.09 0.04 14.45
C GLU A 158 -16.22 0.35 15.94
N ALA A 159 -17.24 -0.22 16.57
CA ALA A 159 -17.49 -0.04 17.99
C ALA A 159 -16.44 -0.82 18.80
N ASN A 160 -15.88 -0.18 19.83
CA ASN A 160 -14.71 -0.72 20.55
C ASN A 160 -15.03 -2.01 21.31
N GLU A 161 -16.26 -2.13 21.81
CA GLU A 161 -16.78 -3.30 22.52
C GLU A 161 -16.89 -4.56 21.64
N LEU A 162 -16.91 -4.40 20.32
CA LEU A 162 -16.91 -5.53 19.38
C LEU A 162 -15.50 -6.11 19.16
N HIS A 163 -14.46 -5.46 19.69
CA HIS A 163 -13.09 -5.90 19.52
C HIS A 163 -12.59 -6.67 20.74
N LEU A 164 -12.28 -7.95 20.55
CA LEU A 164 -11.79 -8.83 21.60
C LEU A 164 -10.26 -8.77 21.69
N ALA A 165 -9.73 -8.64 22.90
CA ALA A 165 -8.31 -8.83 23.14
C ALA A 165 -7.95 -10.31 23.01
N PHE A 166 -6.78 -10.60 22.45
CA PHE A 166 -6.25 -11.95 22.45
C PHE A 166 -5.82 -12.36 23.88
N GLY A 167 -6.03 -13.63 24.22
CA GLY A 167 -5.64 -14.18 25.50
C GLY A 167 -4.12 -14.29 25.70
N PRO A 168 -3.67 -14.61 26.92
CA PRO A 168 -2.25 -14.83 27.22
C PRO A 168 -1.63 -15.88 26.30
N GLY A 169 -0.41 -15.62 25.81
CA GLY A 169 0.31 -16.53 24.92
C GLY A 169 0.02 -16.37 23.42
N ALA A 170 -0.95 -15.53 23.04
CA ALA A 170 -1.19 -15.22 21.64
C ALA A 170 -0.01 -14.46 21.03
N THR A 171 0.42 -14.90 19.85
CA THR A 171 1.39 -14.15 19.04
C THR A 171 0.65 -13.13 18.20
N VAL A 172 0.91 -11.85 18.45
CA VAL A 172 0.25 -10.72 17.79
C VAL A 172 1.21 -10.01 16.85
N SER A 173 0.65 -9.38 15.80
CA SER A 173 1.41 -8.64 14.78
C SER A 173 2.25 -7.51 15.38
N ARG A 174 3.41 -7.21 14.78
CA ARG A 174 4.18 -6.00 15.08
C ARG A 174 4.31 -5.12 13.85
N ARG A 175 4.48 -3.82 14.08
CA ARG A 175 4.63 -2.81 13.03
C ARG A 175 6.05 -2.24 13.02
N ASP A 176 7.03 -3.06 13.33
CA ASP A 176 8.45 -2.71 13.42
C ASP A 176 9.33 -3.93 13.04
N GLU A 177 10.65 -3.76 13.13
CA GLU A 177 11.66 -4.77 12.77
C GLU A 177 11.61 -6.06 13.60
N ASN A 178 10.86 -6.10 14.70
CA ASN A 178 10.67 -7.30 15.52
C ASN A 178 9.49 -8.17 15.06
N ASP A 179 8.80 -7.79 13.97
CA ASP A 179 7.76 -8.62 13.35
C ASP A 179 8.33 -9.99 12.91
N LEU A 180 7.49 -11.02 12.97
CA LEU A 180 7.92 -12.40 12.67
C LEU A 180 8.50 -12.54 11.25
N LEU A 181 8.04 -11.71 10.30
CA LEU A 181 8.52 -11.72 8.92
C LEU A 181 10.04 -11.52 8.82
N TYR A 182 10.64 -10.78 9.75
CA TYR A 182 12.06 -10.41 9.70
C TYR A 182 12.98 -11.36 10.47
N ARG A 183 12.42 -12.41 11.07
CA ARG A 183 13.24 -13.41 11.76
C ARG A 183 13.98 -14.28 10.73
N PRO A 184 15.24 -14.66 11.02
CA PRO A 184 15.95 -15.65 10.23
C PRO A 184 15.13 -16.95 10.12
N VAL A 185 15.22 -17.60 8.96
CA VAL A 185 14.75 -18.96 8.78
C VAL A 185 15.90 -19.89 9.17
N ASP A 186 15.66 -20.78 10.13
CA ASP A 186 16.61 -21.82 10.54
C ASP A 186 16.82 -22.88 9.43
#